data_AF-A0AAE1K6Z8-F1
#
_entry.id   AF-A0AAE1K6Z8-F1
#
_cell.length_a   1.000
_cell.length_b   1.000
_cell.length_c   1.000
_cell.angle_alpha   90.00
_cell.angle_beta   90.00
_cell.angle_gamma   90.00
#
_symmetry.space_group_name_H-M   'P 1'
#
loop_
_entity.id
_entity.type
_entity.pdbx_description
1 polymer ?
#
loop_
_entity_poly.entity_id
_entity_poly.type
_entity_poly.pdbx_seq_one_letter_code
_entity_poly.pdbx_strand_id
1 'polypeptide(L)'
;MKSKSFLPWSTKISYGVGHVFNDLCASMWFTYLLIFYQNVLLFDSRLSGLLLLVGQVADGLSTPVVGIFSDKENKLPLCARYGRRKVWHLLGKSFWIIVYSHS
;
A
#
# COMPACT_ATOMS: atom_id res chain seq x y z
N MET A 1 -33.84 -10.82 2.74
CA MET A 1 -33.64 -9.62 1.89
C MET A 1 -33.00 -8.51 2.73
N LYS A 2 -31.72 -8.17 2.53
CA LYS A 2 -31.06 -7.07 3.26
C LYS A 2 -31.51 -5.74 2.64
N SER A 3 -32.22 -4.93 3.44
CA SER A 3 -32.59 -3.56 3.11
C SER A 3 -31.34 -2.75 2.74
N LYS A 4 -31.33 -2.10 1.58
CA LYS A 4 -30.26 -1.17 1.19
C LYS A 4 -30.40 0.08 2.07
N SER A 5 -29.66 0.14 3.17
CA SER A 5 -29.50 1.37 3.93
C SER A 5 -28.88 2.42 3.00
N PHE A 6 -29.65 3.44 2.62
CA PHE A 6 -29.13 4.58 1.87
C PHE A 6 -28.05 5.23 2.73
N LEU A 7 -26.78 5.03 2.36
CA LEU A 7 -25.65 5.68 3.01
C LEU A 7 -25.89 7.20 3.00
N PRO A 8 -25.69 7.89 4.13
CA PRO A 8 -25.93 9.32 4.21
C PRO A 8 -25.11 10.05 3.16
N TRP A 9 -25.69 11.11 2.59
CA TRP A 9 -25.05 11.90 1.52
C TRP A 9 -23.64 12.35 1.89
N SER A 10 -23.41 12.69 3.16
CA SER A 10 -22.11 13.01 3.71
C SER A 10 -21.09 11.87 3.54
N THR A 11 -21.47 10.62 3.78
CA THR A 11 -20.58 9.46 3.58
C THR A 11 -20.22 9.28 2.11
N LYS A 12 -21.17 9.51 1.19
CA LYS A 12 -20.87 9.44 -0.26
C LYS A 12 -19.88 10.51 -0.69
N ILE A 13 -20.06 11.75 -0.23
CA ILE A 13 -19.14 12.86 -0.51
C ILE A 13 -17.78 12.58 0.11
N SER A 14 -17.71 12.17 1.38
CA SER A 14 -16.45 11.81 2.03
C SER A 14 -15.72 10.67 1.32
N TYR A 15 -16.46 9.69 0.79
CA TYR A 15 -15.88 8.62 -0.01
C TYR A 15 -15.31 9.14 -1.34
N GLY A 16 -16.04 10.03 -2.02
CA GLY A 16 -15.58 10.67 -3.25
C GLY A 16 -14.33 11.52 -3.02
N VAL A 17 -14.33 12.36 -1.98
CA VAL A 17 -13.17 13.20 -1.61
C VAL A 17 -11.98 12.32 -1.23
N GLY A 18 -12.19 11.25 -0.46
CA GLY A 18 -11.14 10.30 -0.11
C GLY A 18 -10.55 9.60 -1.33
N HIS A 19 -11.39 9.25 -2.32
CA HIS A 19 -10.92 8.63 -3.56
C HIS A 19 -10.08 9.59 -4.40
N VAL A 20 -10.56 10.83 -4.59
CA VAL A 20 -9.81 11.89 -5.29
C VAL A 20 -8.49 12.17 -4.59
N PHE A 21 -8.49 12.28 -3.26
CA PHE A 21 -7.25 12.50 -2.49
C PHE A 21 -6.26 11.33 -2.62
N ASN A 22 -6.76 10.10 -2.70
CA ASN A 22 -5.94 8.92 -2.96
C ASN A 22 -5.28 8.97 -4.35
N ASP A 23 -6.02 9.37 -5.38
CA ASP A 23 -5.50 9.51 -6.75
C ASP A 23 -4.48 10.66 -6.86
N LEU A 24 -4.72 11.77 -6.16
CA LEU A 24 -3.75 12.87 -6.02
C LEU A 24 -2.49 12.43 -5.29
N CYS A 25 -2.60 11.67 -4.20
CA CYS A 25 -1.44 11.17 -3.46
C CYS A 25 -0.57 10.24 -4.32
N ALA A 26 -1.21 9.31 -5.04
CA ALA A 26 -0.51 8.40 -5.95
C ALA A 26 0.21 9.18 -7.06
N SER A 27 -0.44 10.15 -7.69
CA SER A 27 0.19 10.96 -8.75
C SER A 27 1.34 11.84 -8.24
N MET A 28 1.24 12.39 -7.03
CA MET A 28 2.33 13.13 -6.39
C MET A 28 3.53 12.22 -6.14
N TRP A 29 3.29 11.00 -5.63
CA TRP A 29 4.34 10.01 -5.39
C TRP A 29 5.08 9.64 -6.67
N PHE A 30 4.35 9.37 -7.76
CA PHE A 30 4.94 9.10 -9.07
C PHE A 30 5.81 10.26 -9.57
N THR A 31 5.30 11.48 -9.48
CA THR A 31 6.01 12.67 -9.97
C THR A 31 7.26 12.95 -9.14
N TYR A 32 7.17 12.80 -7.81
CA TYR A 32 8.30 12.99 -6.90
C TYR A 32 9.43 12.00 -7.19
N LEU A 33 9.10 10.71 -7.33
CA LEU A 33 10.09 9.68 -7.66
C LEU A 33 10.75 9.94 -9.02
N LEU A 34 9.98 10.34 -10.03
CA LEU A 34 10.50 10.67 -11.36
C LEU A 34 11.54 11.81 -11.27
N ILE A 35 11.19 12.91 -10.61
CA ILE A 35 12.08 14.06 -10.43
C ILE A 35 13.31 13.68 -9.58
N PHE A 36 13.14 12.87 -8.54
CA PHE A 36 14.25 12.39 -7.72
C PHE A 36 15.24 11.54 -8.52
N TYR A 37 14.75 10.60 -9.34
CA TYR A 37 15.61 9.78 -10.20
C TYR A 37 16.34 10.62 -11.26
N GLN A 38 15.68 11.63 -11.83
CA GLN A 38 16.27 12.48 -12.85
C GLN A 38 17.29 13.49 -12.29
N ASN A 39 16.98 14.13 -11.16
CA ASN A 39 17.76 15.26 -10.64
C ASN A 39 18.78 14.87 -9.56
N VAL A 40 18.52 13.83 -8.77
CA VAL A 40 19.42 13.42 -7.67
C VAL A 40 20.34 12.30 -8.11
N LEU A 41 19.81 11.34 -8.86
CA LEU A 41 20.57 10.17 -9.34
C LEU A 41 21.10 10.34 -10.77
N LEU A 42 20.75 11.44 -11.45
CA LEU A 42 21.17 11.78 -12.83
C LEU A 42 20.91 10.65 -13.84
N PHE A 43 19.85 9.85 -13.62
CA PHE A 43 19.53 8.75 -14.52
C PHE A 43 18.94 9.23 -15.83
N ASP A 44 19.18 8.47 -16.90
CA ASP A 44 18.53 8.68 -18.19
C ASP A 44 17.00 8.52 -18.06
N SER A 45 16.22 9.33 -18.78
CA SER A 45 14.75 9.31 -18.75
C SER A 45 14.15 7.92 -18.97
N ARG A 46 14.85 7.03 -19.67
CA ARG A 46 14.40 5.64 -19.86
C ARG A 46 14.46 4.82 -18.58
N LEU A 47 15.50 5.00 -17.76
CA LEU A 47 15.69 4.25 -16.52
C LEU A 47 14.73 4.72 -15.43
N SER A 48 14.48 6.02 -15.33
CA SER A 48 13.49 6.57 -14.38
C SER A 48 12.08 6.07 -14.70
N GLY A 49 11.69 6.06 -15.98
CA GLY A 49 10.41 5.47 -16.41
C GLY A 49 10.29 3.97 -16.12
N LEU A 50 11.38 3.21 -16.29
CA LEU A 50 11.41 1.77 -16.01
C LEU A 50 11.30 1.47 -14.51
N LEU A 51 11.94 2.28 -13.65
CA LEU A 51 11.79 2.20 -12.19
C LEU A 51 10.35 2.47 -11.75
N LEU A 52 9.67 3.45 -12.36
CA LEU A 52 8.26 3.71 -12.10
C LEU A 52 7.38 2.52 -12.53
N LEU A 53 7.70 1.86 -13.64
CA LEU A 53 7.00 0.67 -14.11
C LEU A 53 7.21 -0.51 -13.14
N VAL A 54 8.41 -0.69 -12.59
CA VAL A 54 8.67 -1.66 -11.51
C VAL A 54 7.86 -1.32 -10.27
N GLY A 55 7.70 -0.04 -9.92
CA GLY A 55 6.84 0.42 -8.83
C GLY A 55 5.39 -0.02 -9.01
N GLN A 56 4.83 0.13 -10.22
CA GLN A 56 3.47 -0.36 -10.52
C GLN A 56 3.35 -1.87 -10.41
N VAL A 57 4.37 -2.62 -10.86
CA VAL A 57 4.40 -4.09 -10.70
C VAL A 57 4.47 -4.47 -9.23
N ALA A 58 5.28 -3.76 -8.44
CA ALA A 58 5.40 -3.99 -7.01
C ALA A 58 4.09 -3.71 -6.26
N ASP A 59 3.38 -2.61 -6.59
CA ASP A 59 2.06 -2.32 -6.02
C ASP A 59 0.98 -3.32 -6.48
N GLY A 60 1.05 -3.74 -7.74
CA GLY A 60 0.17 -4.77 -8.30
C GLY A 60 0.39 -6.16 -7.67
N LEU A 61 1.60 -6.46 -7.21
CA LEU A 61 1.92 -7.68 -6.46
C LEU A 61 1.63 -7.54 -4.96
N SER A 62 1.87 -6.37 -4.39
CA SER A 62 1.61 -6.12 -2.97
C SER A 62 0.11 -6.20 -2.66
N THR A 63 -0.75 -5.76 -3.57
CA THR A 63 -2.21 -5.79 -3.41
C THR A 63 -2.79 -7.20 -3.19
N PRO A 64 -2.51 -8.23 -4.02
CA PRO A 64 -2.96 -9.60 -3.77
C PRO A 64 -2.20 -10.25 -2.62
N VAL A 65 -0.92 -9.94 -2.40
CA VAL A 65 -0.18 -10.46 -1.25
C VAL A 65 -0.85 -9.99 0.05
N VAL A 66 -1.04 -8.69 0.21
CA VAL A 66 -1.73 -8.08 1.35
C VAL A 66 -3.18 -8.54 1.40
N GLY A 67 -3.86 -8.71 0.27
CA GLY A 67 -5.24 -9.23 0.20
C GLY A 67 -5.35 -10.67 0.69
N ILE A 68 -4.43 -11.56 0.28
CA ILE A 68 -4.38 -12.96 0.73
C ILE A 68 -4.00 -13.03 2.21
N PHE A 69 -3.06 -12.20 2.67
CA PHE A 69 -2.76 -12.09 4.10
C PHE A 69 -3.98 -11.63 4.87
N SER A 70 -4.61 -10.52 4.48
CA SER A 70 -5.80 -9.89 5.08
C SER A 70 -7.03 -10.80 5.12
N ASP A 71 -7.27 -11.58 4.05
CA ASP A 71 -8.42 -12.48 4.00
C ASP A 71 -8.17 -13.82 4.72
N LYS A 72 -6.90 -14.28 4.78
CA LYS A 72 -6.53 -15.43 5.64
C LYS A 72 -6.66 -15.11 7.13
N GLU A 73 -6.74 -13.84 7.54
CA GLU A 73 -6.95 -13.43 8.94
C GLU A 73 -8.39 -13.67 9.43
N ASN A 74 -9.36 -13.88 8.53
CA ASN A 74 -10.75 -14.16 8.89
C ASN A 74 -11.00 -15.60 9.38
N LYS A 75 -10.00 -16.49 9.31
CA LYS A 75 -10.07 -17.86 9.84
C LYS A 75 -9.26 -18.08 11.12
N LEU A 76 -8.56 -17.07 11.63
CA LEU A 76 -7.85 -17.16 12.91
C LEU A 76 -8.60 -16.39 13.99
N PRO A 77 -9.25 -17.06 14.98
CA PRO A 77 -9.99 -16.40 16.07
C PRO A 77 -9.12 -15.52 16.99
N LEU A 78 -7.81 -15.43 16.74
CA LEU A 78 -6.85 -14.58 17.46
C LEU A 78 -6.73 -13.16 16.88
N CYS A 79 -7.10 -12.92 15.61
CA CYS A 79 -6.96 -11.60 14.97
C CYS A 79 -8.15 -10.65 15.23
N ALA A 80 -9.31 -11.16 15.65
CA ALA A 80 -10.43 -10.30 16.06
C ALA A 80 -10.10 -9.42 17.29
N ARG A 81 -9.06 -9.76 18.06
CA ARG A 81 -8.71 -9.08 19.32
C ARG A 81 -7.44 -8.22 19.25
N TYR A 82 -6.60 -8.34 18.22
CA TYR A 82 -5.21 -7.86 18.29
C TYR A 82 -4.74 -6.97 17.13
N GLY A 83 -5.67 -6.26 16.48
CA GLY A 83 -5.50 -5.04 15.67
C GLY A 83 -4.16 -4.77 14.96
N ARG A 84 -4.21 -4.72 13.62
CA ARG A 84 -3.38 -4.05 12.57
C ARG A 84 -1.95 -3.56 12.85
N ARG A 85 -1.59 -3.06 14.04
CA ARG A 85 -0.24 -2.58 14.39
C ARG A 85 0.75 -3.71 14.74
N LYS A 86 0.31 -4.80 15.39
CA LYS A 86 1.26 -5.86 15.81
C LYS A 86 1.77 -6.75 14.69
N VAL A 87 1.01 -6.92 13.59
CA VAL A 87 1.47 -7.66 12.41
C VAL A 87 2.62 -6.93 11.71
N TRP A 88 2.53 -5.60 11.58
CA TRP A 88 3.64 -4.77 11.09
C TRP A 88 4.87 -4.83 11.99
N HIS A 89 4.70 -4.86 13.31
CA HIS A 89 5.83 -5.04 14.23
C HIS A 89 6.45 -6.45 14.17
N LEU A 90 5.65 -7.49 13.91
CA LEU A 90 6.15 -8.87 13.76
C LEU A 90 6.90 -9.06 12.45
N LEU A 91 6.36 -8.56 11.33
CA LEU A 91 7.06 -8.55 10.04
C LEU A 91 8.35 -7.72 10.11
N GLY A 92 8.30 -6.56 10.75
CA GLY A 92 9.47 -5.73 11.01
C GLY A 92 10.54 -6.45 11.85
N LYS A 93 10.14 -7.15 12.92
CA LYS A 93 11.06 -7.95 13.74
C LYS A 93 11.65 -9.13 12.97
N SER A 94 10.84 -9.84 12.20
CA SER A 94 11.31 -10.97 11.37
C SER A 94 12.32 -10.50 10.32
N PHE A 95 12.07 -9.38 9.66
CA PHE A 95 13.00 -8.80 8.69
C PHE A 95 14.32 -8.34 9.34
N TRP A 96 14.25 -7.68 10.50
CA TRP A 96 15.43 -7.26 11.26
C TRP A 96 16.31 -8.45 11.70
N ILE A 97 15.71 -9.55 12.13
CA ILE A 97 16.41 -10.76 12.57
C ILE A 97 17.12 -11.47 11.42
N ILE A 98 16.52 -11.52 10.23
CA ILE A 98 17.12 -12.17 9.06
C ILE A 98 18.34 -11.40 8.57
N VAL A 99 18.30 -10.06 8.59
CA VAL A 99 19.43 -9.21 8.19
C VAL A 99 20.60 -9.31 9.18
N TYR A 100 20.33 -9.35 10.48
CA TYR A 100 21.38 -9.48 11.51
C TYR A 100 21.96 -10.89 11.64
N SER A 101 21.25 -11.93 11.20
CA SER A 101 21.77 -13.30 11.24
C SER A 101 22.76 -13.61 10.10
N HIS A 102 22.96 -12.68 9.16
CA HIS A 102 23.87 -12.80 8.02
C HIS A 102 24.93 -11.67 7.99
N SER A 103 25.37 -11.22 9.16
CA SER A 103 26.59 -10.43 9.41
C SER A 103 27.31 -11.02 10.61
#